data_AF-A0AB39TSK2-F1
#
_entry.id   AF-A0AB39TSK2-F1
#
_cell.length_a   1.000
_cell.length_b   1.000
_cell.length_c   1.000
_cell.angle_alpha   90.00
_cell.angle_beta   90.00
_cell.angle_gamma   90.00
#
_symmetry.space_group_name_H-M   'P 1'
#
loop_
_entity.id
_entity.type
_entity.pdbx_description
1 polymer ?
#
loop_
_entity_poly.entity_id
_entity_poly.type
_entity_poly.pdbx_seq_one_letter_code
_entity_poly.pdbx_strand_id
1 'polypeptide(L)'
;MKIGIIGAGNIGGNLTRRLTALGHQVAVANSRGPESLKALVEETGATAVPATEAARGAEVVVVTVPLKAVPGLPAGLFDGAAEGAVVIDTGNYYPRERDGRIDAIEDGGLTESRWTEQHLGHPVVKAFNGTYAQDLLDRPRPAGDPERLALPVAGDDEAAKRVVRALIDELGFDSVDAGGIDDSWRQQPGTPVYGLREGVEAVTRALAEASPERPAAHRA
;
A
#
# COMPACT_ATOMS: atom_id res chain seq x y z
N MET A 1 -11.94 -9.13 9.35
CA MET A 1 -12.40 -7.81 8.86
C MET A 1 -12.81 -7.88 7.39
N LYS A 2 -13.59 -6.89 6.94
CA LYS A 2 -13.91 -6.62 5.53
C LYS A 2 -12.85 -5.71 4.91
N ILE A 3 -12.27 -6.12 3.78
CA ILE A 3 -11.17 -5.41 3.13
C ILE A 3 -11.50 -5.17 1.65
N GLY A 4 -11.39 -3.92 1.22
CA GLY A 4 -11.46 -3.53 -0.18
C GLY A 4 -10.07 -3.44 -0.81
N ILE A 5 -9.87 -4.01 -2.00
CA ILE A 5 -8.62 -3.89 -2.76
C ILE A 5 -8.91 -3.18 -4.08
N ILE A 6 -8.31 -2.01 -4.29
CA ILE A 6 -8.44 -1.20 -5.50
C ILE A 6 -7.13 -1.31 -6.29
N GLY A 7 -7.17 -2.14 -7.33
CA GLY A 7 -6.01 -2.53 -8.11
C GLY A 7 -5.67 -4.00 -7.87
N ALA A 8 -5.71 -4.83 -8.91
CA ALA A 8 -5.37 -6.26 -8.84
C ALA A 8 -4.09 -6.58 -9.62
N GLY A 9 -3.08 -5.72 -9.49
CA GLY A 9 -1.72 -5.98 -9.99
C GLY A 9 -0.97 -6.96 -9.08
N ASN A 10 0.36 -6.98 -9.17
CA ASN A 10 1.18 -7.91 -8.39
C ASN A 10 0.95 -7.79 -6.87
N ILE A 11 0.95 -6.56 -6.32
CA ILE A 11 0.70 -6.33 -4.88
C ILE A 11 -0.74 -6.66 -4.53
N GLY A 12 -1.71 -6.01 -5.19
CA GLY A 12 -3.12 -6.20 -4.87
C GLY A 12 -3.61 -7.64 -5.01
N GLY A 13 -3.21 -8.35 -6.06
CA GLY A 13 -3.56 -9.77 -6.23
C GLY A 13 -2.96 -10.67 -5.14
N ASN A 14 -1.71 -10.41 -4.72
CA ASN A 14 -1.09 -11.18 -3.65
C ASN A 14 -1.69 -10.85 -2.28
N LEU A 15 -2.02 -9.58 -2.01
CA LEU A 15 -2.78 -9.20 -0.82
C LEU A 15 -4.16 -9.86 -0.83
N THR A 16 -4.87 -9.91 -1.96
CA THR A 16 -6.14 -10.65 -2.06
C THR A 16 -5.97 -12.11 -1.66
N ARG A 17 -4.96 -12.81 -2.20
CA ARG A 17 -4.67 -14.22 -1.84
C ARG A 17 -4.38 -14.40 -0.36
N ARG A 18 -3.50 -13.56 0.21
CA ARG A 18 -3.07 -13.70 1.61
C ARG A 18 -4.19 -13.35 2.59
N LEU A 19 -4.90 -12.26 2.34
CA LEU A 19 -5.95 -11.80 3.23
C LEU A 19 -7.17 -12.73 3.22
N THR A 20 -7.56 -13.25 2.06
CA THR A 20 -8.61 -14.29 2.01
C THR A 20 -8.19 -15.56 2.74
N ALA A 21 -6.95 -16.03 2.56
CA ALA A 21 -6.41 -17.21 3.25
C ALA A 21 -6.37 -17.05 4.79
N LEU A 22 -6.24 -15.80 5.29
CA LEU A 22 -6.33 -15.46 6.71
C LEU A 22 -7.78 -15.33 7.22
N GLY A 23 -8.78 -15.51 6.35
CA GLY A 23 -10.20 -15.47 6.70
C GLY A 23 -10.84 -14.08 6.62
N HIS A 24 -10.17 -13.09 6.05
CA HIS A 24 -10.79 -11.78 5.79
C HIS A 24 -11.79 -11.87 4.63
N GLN A 25 -12.85 -11.05 4.69
CA GLN A 25 -13.78 -10.88 3.57
C GLN A 25 -13.20 -9.86 2.60
N VAL A 26 -12.74 -10.29 1.43
CA VAL A 26 -12.04 -9.41 0.49
C VAL A 26 -12.92 -9.10 -0.73
N ALA A 27 -13.18 -7.82 -0.95
CA ALA A 27 -13.70 -7.30 -2.22
C ALA A 27 -12.53 -6.76 -3.05
N VAL A 28 -12.42 -7.17 -4.32
CA VAL A 28 -11.29 -6.80 -5.19
C VAL A 28 -11.80 -6.17 -6.48
N ALA A 29 -11.18 -5.06 -6.88
CA ALA A 29 -11.50 -4.31 -8.07
C ALA A 29 -10.23 -4.02 -8.90
N ASN A 30 -10.41 -3.83 -10.20
CA ASN A 30 -9.37 -3.32 -11.09
C ASN A 30 -10.02 -2.42 -12.18
N SER A 31 -9.18 -1.84 -13.06
CA SER A 31 -9.65 -0.95 -14.13
C SER A 31 -10.32 -1.67 -15.31
N ARG A 32 -10.22 -3.00 -15.41
CA ARG A 32 -10.78 -3.82 -16.50
C ARG A 32 -12.14 -4.42 -16.16
N GLY A 33 -12.65 -4.13 -14.96
CA GLY A 33 -13.95 -4.59 -14.47
C GLY A 33 -13.93 -5.98 -13.84
N PRO A 34 -15.00 -6.35 -13.10
CA PRO A 34 -15.07 -7.57 -12.31
C PRO A 34 -14.83 -8.86 -13.10
N GLU A 35 -15.34 -8.91 -14.34
CA GLU A 35 -15.22 -10.07 -15.23
C GLU A 35 -13.76 -10.48 -15.48
N SER A 36 -12.85 -9.49 -15.50
CA SER A 36 -11.42 -9.72 -15.70
C SER A 36 -10.71 -10.38 -14.51
N LEU A 37 -11.39 -10.50 -13.36
CA LEU A 37 -10.88 -11.05 -12.11
C LEU A 37 -11.36 -12.48 -11.83
N LYS A 38 -12.07 -13.11 -12.77
CA LYS A 38 -12.65 -14.44 -12.60
C LYS A 38 -11.68 -15.47 -12.03
N ALA A 39 -10.47 -15.57 -12.60
CA ALA A 39 -9.47 -16.52 -12.13
C ALA A 39 -9.01 -16.26 -10.68
N LEU A 40 -8.84 -14.97 -10.30
CA LEU A 40 -8.44 -14.61 -8.94
C LEU A 40 -9.56 -14.93 -7.95
N VAL A 41 -10.81 -14.66 -8.31
CA VAL A 41 -11.99 -14.98 -7.47
C VAL A 41 -12.15 -16.49 -7.29
N GLU A 42 -12.02 -17.26 -8.38
CA GLU A 42 -12.08 -18.73 -8.32
C GLU A 42 -10.96 -19.32 -7.45
N GLU A 43 -9.78 -18.73 -7.51
CA GLU A 43 -8.63 -19.15 -6.70
C GLU A 43 -8.82 -18.83 -5.21
N THR A 44 -9.27 -17.61 -4.87
CA THR A 44 -9.17 -17.09 -3.51
C THR A 44 -10.49 -17.04 -2.75
N GLY A 45 -11.63 -17.17 -3.44
CA GLY A 45 -12.95 -16.92 -2.86
C GLY A 45 -13.23 -15.45 -2.53
N ALA A 46 -12.42 -14.51 -3.05
CA ALA A 46 -12.71 -13.08 -2.95
C ALA A 46 -13.91 -12.70 -3.82
N THR A 47 -14.50 -11.52 -3.59
CA THR A 47 -15.58 -11.00 -4.44
C THR A 47 -15.02 -9.97 -5.41
N ALA A 48 -15.13 -10.22 -6.72
CA ALA A 48 -14.83 -9.19 -7.72
C ALA A 48 -15.96 -8.17 -7.78
N VAL A 49 -15.63 -6.88 -7.70
CA VAL A 49 -16.59 -5.78 -7.69
C VAL A 49 -16.11 -4.60 -8.54
N PRO A 50 -17.01 -3.71 -9.01
CA PRO A 50 -16.61 -2.42 -9.56
C PRO A 50 -15.79 -1.62 -8.53
N ALA A 51 -14.87 -0.76 -8.98
CA ALA A 51 -14.01 0.01 -8.08
C ALA A 51 -14.80 0.86 -7.07
N THR A 52 -15.96 1.40 -7.47
CA THR A 52 -16.88 2.17 -6.62
C THR A 52 -17.53 1.35 -5.50
N GLU A 53 -17.45 0.02 -5.55
CA GLU A 53 -18.04 -0.87 -4.54
C GLU A 53 -16.99 -1.55 -3.67
N ALA A 54 -15.71 -1.45 -4.02
CA ALA A 54 -14.62 -2.10 -3.27
C ALA A 54 -14.56 -1.65 -1.81
N ALA A 55 -14.92 -0.40 -1.54
CA ALA A 55 -14.93 0.14 -0.18
C ALA A 55 -16.21 -0.17 0.61
N ARG A 56 -17.30 -0.68 -0.01
CA ARG A 56 -18.60 -0.79 0.65
C ARG A 56 -18.54 -1.72 1.88
N GLY A 57 -18.71 -1.14 3.06
CA GLY A 57 -18.63 -1.80 4.35
C GLY A 57 -17.23 -2.26 4.74
N ALA A 58 -16.20 -1.87 3.99
CA ALA A 58 -14.81 -2.22 4.27
C ALA A 58 -14.29 -1.43 5.47
N GLU A 59 -13.57 -2.11 6.35
CA GLU A 59 -12.86 -1.53 7.49
C GLU A 59 -11.45 -1.07 7.07
N VAL A 60 -10.88 -1.72 6.05
CA VAL A 60 -9.62 -1.36 5.42
C VAL A 60 -9.81 -1.33 3.91
N VAL A 61 -9.28 -0.30 3.25
CA VAL A 61 -9.23 -0.21 1.78
C VAL A 61 -7.79 -0.03 1.34
N VAL A 62 -7.29 -0.93 0.48
CA VAL A 62 -5.95 -0.82 -0.09
C VAL A 62 -6.04 -0.22 -1.48
N VAL A 63 -5.41 0.94 -1.68
CA VAL A 63 -5.24 1.57 -2.99
C VAL A 63 -3.86 1.19 -3.52
N THR A 64 -3.84 0.37 -4.56
CA THR A 64 -2.62 -0.23 -5.13
C THR A 64 -2.63 -0.13 -6.66
N VAL A 65 -2.86 1.08 -7.15
CA VAL A 65 -2.82 1.44 -8.58
C VAL A 65 -1.53 2.23 -8.90
N PRO A 66 -1.09 2.29 -10.17
CA PRO A 66 -0.05 3.23 -10.59
C PRO A 66 -0.34 4.65 -10.12
N LEU A 67 0.68 5.39 -9.68
CA LEU A 67 0.49 6.72 -9.08
C LEU A 67 -0.24 7.67 -10.05
N LYS A 68 0.11 7.62 -11.35
CA LYS A 68 -0.58 8.41 -12.39
C LYS A 68 -2.08 8.13 -12.55
N ALA A 69 -2.56 6.99 -12.05
CA ALA A 69 -3.94 6.58 -12.18
C ALA A 69 -4.82 7.08 -11.01
N VAL A 70 -4.22 7.52 -9.90
CA VAL A 70 -4.95 8.01 -8.72
C VAL A 70 -5.94 9.14 -9.06
N PRO A 71 -5.59 10.18 -9.85
CA PRO A 71 -6.52 11.25 -10.19
C PRO A 71 -7.71 10.79 -11.04
N GLY A 72 -7.60 9.63 -11.70
CA GLY A 72 -8.64 9.04 -12.52
C GLY A 72 -9.51 8.01 -11.78
N LEU A 73 -9.29 7.81 -10.48
CA LEU A 73 -10.16 6.94 -9.68
C LEU A 73 -11.57 7.56 -9.58
N PRO A 74 -12.64 6.74 -9.52
CA PRO A 74 -13.99 7.24 -9.40
C PRO A 74 -14.18 8.17 -8.20
N ALA A 75 -14.98 9.22 -8.36
CA ALA A 75 -15.46 10.02 -7.23
C ALA A 75 -16.31 9.14 -6.29
N GLY A 76 -16.32 9.46 -4.99
CA GLY A 76 -17.02 8.67 -3.99
C GLY A 76 -16.43 7.26 -3.80
N LEU A 77 -15.13 7.09 -4.07
CA LEU A 77 -14.44 5.79 -4.00
C LEU A 77 -14.63 5.07 -2.66
N PHE A 78 -14.77 5.83 -1.58
CA PHE A 78 -14.94 5.34 -0.21
C PHE A 78 -16.39 5.43 0.27
N ASP A 79 -17.34 5.71 -0.62
CA ASP A 79 -18.75 5.81 -0.25
C ASP A 79 -19.26 4.48 0.31
N GLY A 80 -19.86 4.56 1.49
CA GLY A 80 -20.34 3.39 2.21
C GLY A 80 -19.26 2.53 2.83
N ALA A 81 -18.00 2.99 2.90
CA ALA A 81 -16.99 2.41 3.78
C ALA A 81 -17.47 2.41 5.24
N ALA A 82 -16.89 1.51 6.06
CA ALA A 82 -17.19 1.51 7.48
C ALA A 82 -16.75 2.84 8.12
N GLU A 83 -17.44 3.25 9.19
CA GLU A 83 -17.01 4.41 9.96
C GLU A 83 -15.58 4.19 10.49
N GLY A 84 -14.70 5.16 10.25
CA GLY A 84 -13.28 5.05 10.61
C GLY A 84 -12.46 4.11 9.72
N ALA A 85 -12.94 3.78 8.51
CA ALA A 85 -12.20 2.94 7.57
C ALA A 85 -10.79 3.48 7.28
N VAL A 86 -9.83 2.57 7.28
CA VAL A 86 -8.41 2.90 7.06
C VAL A 86 -8.05 2.71 5.60
N VAL A 87 -7.42 3.72 4.98
CA VAL A 87 -6.94 3.63 3.60
C VAL A 87 -5.43 3.40 3.59
N ILE A 88 -5.01 2.30 2.95
CA ILE A 88 -3.59 1.95 2.77
C ILE A 88 -3.16 2.34 1.36
N ASP A 89 -2.13 3.17 1.25
CA ASP A 89 -1.44 3.49 -0.01
C ASP A 89 -0.19 2.62 -0.18
N THR A 90 -0.12 1.85 -1.26
CA THR A 90 1.07 1.05 -1.60
C THR A 90 1.89 1.66 -2.74
N GLY A 91 1.54 2.88 -3.17
CA GLY A 91 2.08 3.54 -4.34
C GLY A 91 3.55 3.90 -4.22
N ASN A 92 4.19 4.02 -5.37
CA ASN A 92 5.54 4.54 -5.58
C ASN A 92 5.52 5.43 -6.82
N TYR A 93 6.39 6.42 -6.92
CA TYR A 93 6.51 7.25 -8.12
C TYR A 93 7.65 6.77 -9.03
N TYR A 94 7.31 6.45 -10.27
CA TYR A 94 8.27 6.06 -11.32
C TYR A 94 8.13 6.98 -12.54
N PRO A 95 8.76 8.17 -12.53
CA PRO A 95 8.56 9.18 -13.56
C PRO A 95 8.89 8.70 -14.97
N ARG A 96 9.95 7.89 -15.12
CA ARG A 96 10.48 7.50 -16.43
C ARG A 96 9.84 6.23 -16.96
N GLU A 97 9.53 5.29 -16.06
CA GLU A 97 9.08 3.95 -16.41
C GLU A 97 7.57 3.85 -16.55
N ARG A 98 6.81 4.64 -15.77
CA ARG A 98 5.36 4.41 -15.62
C ARG A 98 4.52 5.67 -15.53
N ASP A 99 4.86 6.58 -14.63
CA ASP A 99 3.94 7.62 -14.16
C ASP A 99 4.03 8.92 -14.96
N GLY A 100 5.15 9.16 -15.65
CA GLY A 100 5.42 10.46 -16.26
C GLY A 100 5.75 11.53 -15.21
N ARG A 101 6.03 12.76 -15.65
CA ARG A 101 6.30 13.88 -14.75
C ARG A 101 5.04 14.28 -13.96
N ILE A 102 5.17 14.43 -12.65
CA ILE A 102 4.15 14.96 -11.73
C ILE A 102 4.76 16.18 -11.05
N ASP A 103 4.41 17.38 -11.52
CA ASP A 103 5.05 18.63 -11.09
C ASP A 103 4.94 18.88 -9.58
N ALA A 104 3.83 18.49 -8.96
CA ALA A 104 3.63 18.65 -7.52
C ALA A 104 4.61 17.83 -6.67
N ILE A 105 5.12 16.71 -7.22
CA ILE A 105 6.14 15.88 -6.56
C ILE A 105 7.55 16.35 -6.94
N GLU A 106 7.79 16.66 -8.22
CA GLU A 106 9.12 17.03 -8.71
C GLU A 106 9.54 18.43 -8.27
N ASP A 107 8.66 19.42 -8.40
CA ASP A 107 8.94 20.83 -8.09
C ASP A 107 8.17 21.33 -6.86
N GLY A 108 7.01 20.74 -6.59
CA GLY A 108 6.13 21.14 -5.47
C GLY A 108 6.54 20.59 -4.11
N GLY A 109 7.50 19.66 -4.05
CA GLY A 109 8.02 19.09 -2.81
C GLY A 109 7.04 18.18 -2.06
N LEU A 110 5.91 17.78 -2.66
CA LEU A 110 5.02 16.82 -2.04
C LEU A 110 5.64 15.42 -2.01
N THR A 111 5.47 14.74 -0.88
CA THR A 111 5.71 13.29 -0.84
C THR A 111 4.66 12.57 -1.69
N GLU A 112 5.01 11.40 -2.23
CA GLU A 112 4.13 10.63 -3.12
C GLU A 112 2.78 10.34 -2.46
N SER A 113 2.79 9.93 -1.20
CA SER A 113 1.57 9.54 -0.50
C SER A 113 0.78 10.73 0.01
N ARG A 114 1.41 11.88 0.29
CA ARG A 114 0.67 13.14 0.51
C ARG A 114 -0.03 13.59 -0.78
N TRP A 115 0.62 13.43 -1.93
CA TRP A 115 -0.01 13.69 -3.23
C TRP A 115 -1.20 12.74 -3.48
N THR A 116 -1.06 11.46 -3.16
CA THR A 116 -2.16 10.47 -3.20
C THR A 116 -3.31 10.89 -2.28
N GLU A 117 -3.02 11.21 -1.03
CA GLU A 117 -4.00 11.63 -0.02
C GLU A 117 -4.85 12.81 -0.49
N GLN A 118 -4.21 13.84 -1.08
CA GLN A 118 -4.90 15.02 -1.61
C GLN A 118 -5.87 14.67 -2.75
N HIS A 119 -5.51 13.75 -3.64
CA HIS A 119 -6.39 13.33 -4.73
C HIS A 119 -7.52 12.40 -4.27
N LEU A 120 -7.26 11.58 -3.27
CA LEU A 120 -8.26 10.70 -2.67
C LEU A 120 -9.23 11.47 -1.76
N GLY A 121 -8.82 12.62 -1.21
CA GLY A 121 -9.62 13.40 -0.27
C GLY A 121 -9.85 12.67 1.07
N HIS A 122 -9.00 11.71 1.40
CA HIS A 122 -9.10 10.86 2.60
C HIS A 122 -7.69 10.57 3.14
N PRO A 123 -7.46 10.65 4.47
CA PRO A 123 -6.18 10.29 5.07
C PRO A 123 -5.70 8.90 4.67
N VAL A 124 -4.39 8.74 4.45
CA VAL A 124 -3.80 7.45 4.06
C VAL A 124 -2.66 7.02 4.98
N VAL A 125 -2.42 5.72 5.01
CA VAL A 125 -1.23 5.10 5.62
C VAL A 125 -0.39 4.45 4.51
N LYS A 126 0.85 4.89 4.33
CA LYS A 126 1.77 4.29 3.35
C LYS A 126 2.39 3.03 3.95
N ALA A 127 2.18 1.89 3.28
CA ALA A 127 2.74 0.59 3.64
C ALA A 127 2.89 -0.32 2.41
N PHE A 128 3.67 -1.40 2.53
CA PHE A 128 3.95 -2.39 1.46
C PHE A 128 4.66 -1.86 0.21
N ASN A 129 4.92 -0.56 0.11
CA ASN A 129 5.44 0.07 -1.09
C ASN A 129 6.88 -0.36 -1.40
N GLY A 130 7.69 -0.64 -0.38
CA GLY A 130 9.09 -1.09 -0.52
C GLY A 130 9.26 -2.61 -0.65
N THR A 131 8.19 -3.39 -0.51
CA THR A 131 8.26 -4.86 -0.52
C THR A 131 8.14 -5.40 -1.94
N TYR A 132 8.91 -6.43 -2.29
CA TYR A 132 8.66 -7.15 -3.53
C TYR A 132 7.34 -7.92 -3.44
N ALA A 133 6.49 -7.78 -4.46
CA ALA A 133 5.15 -8.37 -4.42
C ALA A 133 5.14 -9.88 -4.15
N GLN A 134 6.12 -10.62 -4.66
CA GLN A 134 6.22 -12.06 -4.44
C GLN A 134 6.60 -12.41 -2.99
N ASP A 135 7.30 -11.52 -2.28
CA ASP A 135 7.65 -11.76 -0.86
C ASP A 135 6.38 -11.86 0.01
N LEU A 136 5.27 -11.22 -0.38
CA LEU A 136 3.97 -11.36 0.30
C LEU A 136 3.46 -12.80 0.32
N LEU A 137 3.85 -13.61 -0.66
CA LEU A 137 3.49 -15.03 -0.74
C LEU A 137 4.57 -15.92 -0.12
N ASP A 138 5.83 -15.63 -0.40
CA ASP A 138 6.94 -16.57 -0.16
C ASP A 138 7.62 -16.38 1.20
N ARG A 139 7.50 -15.19 1.82
CA ARG A 139 8.23 -14.81 3.03
C ARG A 139 7.43 -14.49 4.30
N PRO A 140 6.10 -14.71 4.39
CA PRO A 140 5.43 -14.70 5.69
C PRO A 140 6.10 -15.64 6.69
N ARG A 141 6.35 -15.15 7.90
CA ARG A 141 6.84 -15.95 9.04
C ARG A 141 5.97 -15.72 10.27
N PRO A 142 5.88 -16.71 11.20
CA PRO A 142 5.19 -16.53 12.47
C PRO A 142 5.77 -15.38 13.29
N ALA A 143 4.97 -14.77 14.15
CA ALA A 143 5.42 -13.71 15.05
C ALA A 143 6.59 -14.18 15.93
N GLY A 144 7.64 -13.35 16.02
CA GLY A 144 8.86 -13.63 16.77
C GLY A 144 9.90 -14.48 16.04
N ASP A 145 9.65 -14.92 14.80
CA ASP A 145 10.67 -15.56 13.96
C ASP A 145 11.81 -14.55 13.66
N PRO A 146 13.08 -14.88 13.92
CA PRO A 146 14.20 -13.96 13.70
C PRO A 146 14.44 -13.62 12.23
N GLU A 147 13.90 -14.39 11.28
CA GLU A 147 14.00 -14.14 9.83
C GLU A 147 12.80 -13.34 9.28
N ARG A 148 11.91 -12.85 10.15
CA ARG A 148 10.72 -12.09 9.75
C ARG A 148 11.14 -10.74 9.19
N LEU A 149 10.65 -10.42 8.00
CA LEU A 149 10.95 -9.15 7.35
C LEU A 149 10.10 -8.04 7.96
N ALA A 150 10.67 -6.85 8.11
CA ALA A 150 9.97 -5.70 8.64
C ALA A 150 9.56 -4.72 7.53
N LEU A 151 8.34 -4.21 7.61
CA LEU A 151 7.79 -3.25 6.66
C LEU A 151 7.62 -1.87 7.32
N PRO A 152 8.11 -0.79 6.70
CA PRO A 152 7.91 0.54 7.24
C PRO A 152 6.45 1.02 7.01
N VAL A 153 5.91 1.77 7.96
CA VAL A 153 4.53 2.27 8.00
C VAL A 153 4.53 3.75 8.36
N ALA A 154 3.98 4.59 7.49
CA ALA A 154 3.92 6.04 7.70
C ALA A 154 2.48 6.56 7.54
N GLY A 155 2.05 7.45 8.43
CA GLY A 155 0.69 7.99 8.42
C GLY A 155 0.43 8.92 9.61
N ASP A 156 -0.46 9.89 9.45
CA ASP A 156 -0.70 10.93 10.47
C ASP A 156 -1.65 10.46 11.60
N ASP A 157 -2.45 9.42 11.36
CA ASP A 157 -3.38 8.85 12.35
C ASP A 157 -2.78 7.60 13.03
N GLU A 158 -2.50 7.71 14.32
CA GLU A 158 -1.97 6.64 15.16
C GLU A 158 -2.91 5.43 15.31
N ALA A 159 -4.22 5.64 15.30
CA ALA A 159 -5.20 4.55 15.33
C ALA A 159 -5.22 3.81 13.99
N ALA A 160 -5.18 4.54 12.87
CA ALA A 160 -5.06 3.95 11.55
C ALA A 160 -3.76 3.15 11.40
N LYS A 161 -2.61 3.71 11.81
CA LYS A 161 -1.33 2.99 11.81
C LYS A 161 -1.40 1.70 12.64
N ARG A 162 -2.05 1.72 13.82
CA ARG A 162 -2.22 0.50 14.65
C ARG A 162 -2.99 -0.59 13.91
N VAL A 163 -4.06 -0.26 13.18
CA VAL A 163 -4.81 -1.22 12.35
C VAL A 163 -3.91 -1.80 11.25
N VAL A 164 -3.18 -0.95 10.52
CA VAL A 164 -2.29 -1.39 9.44
C VAL A 164 -1.17 -2.29 9.96
N ARG A 165 -0.55 -1.93 11.09
CA ARG A 165 0.53 -2.70 11.71
C ARG A 165 0.06 -4.06 12.22
N ALA A 166 -1.16 -4.14 12.77
CA ALA A 166 -1.77 -5.42 13.14
C ALA A 166 -2.03 -6.29 11.90
N LEU A 167 -2.52 -5.71 10.79
CA LEU A 167 -2.71 -6.44 9.54
C LEU A 167 -1.38 -6.96 8.95
N ILE A 168 -0.31 -6.17 9.03
CA ILE A 168 1.04 -6.58 8.62
C ILE A 168 1.54 -7.76 9.47
N ASP A 169 1.28 -7.73 10.78
CA ASP A 169 1.59 -8.84 11.69
C ASP A 169 0.83 -10.12 11.30
N GLU A 170 -0.48 -10.03 11.08
CA GLU A 170 -1.30 -11.16 10.63
C GLU A 170 -0.79 -11.74 9.29
N LEU A 171 -0.30 -10.87 8.38
CA LEU A 171 0.29 -11.27 7.11
C LEU A 171 1.65 -11.96 7.24
N GLY A 172 2.24 -11.98 8.43
CA GLY A 172 3.50 -12.68 8.71
C GLY A 172 4.74 -11.80 8.60
N PHE A 173 4.61 -10.49 8.80
CA PHE A 173 5.70 -9.52 8.72
C PHE A 173 5.75 -8.66 9.98
N ASP A 174 6.93 -8.15 10.33
CA ASP A 174 7.05 -7.11 11.35
C ASP A 174 6.78 -5.73 10.73
N SER A 175 6.61 -4.71 11.59
CA SER A 175 6.44 -3.33 11.11
C SER A 175 7.23 -2.31 11.93
N VAL A 176 7.79 -1.32 11.23
CA VAL A 176 8.50 -0.17 11.81
C VAL A 176 7.66 1.08 11.56
N ASP A 177 7.37 1.84 12.63
CA ASP A 177 6.74 3.14 12.48
C ASP A 177 7.75 4.14 11.88
N ALA A 178 7.43 4.67 10.71
CA ALA A 178 8.26 5.58 9.93
C ALA A 178 7.83 7.06 10.10
N GLY A 179 6.88 7.36 10.98
CA GLY A 179 6.43 8.73 11.27
C GLY A 179 5.14 9.12 10.56
N GLY A 180 4.97 10.42 10.30
CA GLY A 180 3.80 10.96 9.60
C GLY A 180 3.83 10.66 8.11
N ILE A 181 2.75 10.97 7.38
CA ILE A 181 2.71 10.69 5.94
C ILE A 181 3.69 11.59 5.15
N ASP A 182 4.08 12.74 5.69
CA ASP A 182 5.18 13.56 5.15
C ASP A 182 6.56 12.99 5.45
N ASP A 183 6.73 12.06 6.39
CA ASP A 183 7.98 11.33 6.60
C ASP A 183 8.11 10.13 5.66
N SER A 184 7.04 9.80 4.92
CA SER A 184 6.97 8.64 4.03
C SER A 184 7.96 8.68 2.87
N TRP A 185 8.64 9.81 2.62
CA TRP A 185 9.75 9.88 1.67
C TRP A 185 10.90 8.95 2.01
N ARG A 186 11.11 8.63 3.30
CA ARG A 186 12.20 7.73 3.74
C ARG A 186 12.04 6.30 3.22
N GLN A 187 10.84 5.92 2.80
CA GLN A 187 10.51 4.60 2.27
C GLN A 187 10.25 4.57 0.76
N GLN A 188 10.49 5.65 0.02
CA GLN A 188 10.26 5.76 -1.43
C GLN A 188 11.38 5.12 -2.27
N PRO A 189 11.15 4.88 -3.59
CA PRO A 189 12.19 4.40 -4.49
C PRO A 189 13.48 5.21 -4.41
N GLY A 190 14.61 4.50 -4.31
CA GLY A 190 15.94 5.11 -4.23
C GLY A 190 16.43 5.41 -2.82
N THR A 191 15.64 5.16 -1.78
CA THR A 191 16.11 5.23 -0.38
C THR A 191 16.65 3.87 0.11
N PRO A 192 17.46 3.84 1.19
CA PRO A 192 18.11 2.61 1.65
C PRO A 192 17.15 1.48 2.04
N VAL A 193 15.94 1.79 2.49
CA VAL A 193 14.94 0.79 2.92
C VAL A 193 14.16 0.21 1.73
N TYR A 194 14.20 0.85 0.57
CA TYR A 194 13.40 0.44 -0.58
C TYR A 194 13.92 -0.88 -1.18
N GLY A 195 13.12 -1.94 -1.09
CA GLY A 195 13.51 -3.30 -1.48
C GLY A 195 14.34 -4.05 -0.44
N LEU A 196 14.55 -3.46 0.75
CA LEU A 196 15.31 -4.10 1.82
C LEU A 196 14.55 -5.31 2.37
N ARG A 197 15.23 -6.45 2.46
CA ARG A 197 14.69 -7.73 2.95
C ARG A 197 15.35 -8.11 4.27
N GLU A 198 15.13 -7.28 5.28
CA GLU A 198 15.72 -7.44 6.62
C GLU A 198 14.67 -7.23 7.72
N GLY A 199 15.05 -7.53 8.96
CA GLY A 199 14.21 -7.33 10.14
C GLY A 199 14.20 -5.88 10.67
N VAL A 200 13.52 -5.69 11.79
CA VAL A 200 13.21 -4.38 12.41
C VAL A 200 14.42 -3.47 12.59
N GLU A 201 15.53 -3.98 13.11
CA GLU A 201 16.73 -3.17 13.40
C GLU A 201 17.33 -2.56 12.13
N ALA A 202 17.51 -3.37 11.09
CA ALA A 202 18.08 -2.93 9.82
C ALA A 202 17.15 -1.97 9.09
N VAL A 203 15.83 -2.22 9.11
CA VAL A 203 14.82 -1.32 8.53
C VAL A 203 14.81 0.03 9.26
N THR A 204 14.90 0.03 10.59
CA THR A 204 14.96 1.27 11.39
C THR A 204 16.22 2.09 11.04
N ARG A 205 17.37 1.42 10.94
CA ARG A 205 18.63 2.07 10.52
C ARG A 205 18.52 2.63 9.10
N ALA A 206 18.00 1.86 8.15
CA ALA A 206 17.86 2.28 6.76
C ALA A 206 16.91 3.50 6.61
N LEU A 207 15.85 3.58 7.41
CA LEU A 207 14.97 4.75 7.46
C LEU A 207 15.69 5.99 8.02
N ALA A 208 16.56 5.83 9.02
CA ALA A 208 17.32 6.92 9.62
C ALA A 208 18.45 7.43 8.71
N GLU A 209 19.00 6.57 7.87
CA GLU A 209 20.05 6.89 6.89
C GLU A 209 19.51 7.49 5.58
N ALA A 210 18.18 7.53 5.40
CA ALA A 210 17.57 8.04 4.18
C ALA A 210 17.84 9.53 3.98
N SER A 211 18.10 9.93 2.73
CA SER A 211 18.25 11.33 2.32
C SER A 211 16.94 11.88 1.74
N PRO A 212 16.53 13.11 2.08
CA PRO A 212 15.37 13.76 1.46
C PRO A 212 15.63 14.12 -0.02
N GLU A 213 16.89 14.12 -0.45
CA GLU A 213 17.24 14.32 -1.85
C GLU A 213 16.94 13.06 -2.67
N ARG A 214 15.88 13.10 -3.48
CA ARG A 214 15.58 12.00 -4.41
C ARG A 214 16.75 11.79 -5.40
N PRO A 215 17.28 10.57 -5.58
CA PRO A 215 18.36 10.32 -6.53
C PRO A 215 17.96 10.64 -7.97
N ALA A 216 18.92 11.07 -8.79
CA ALA A 216 18.67 11.48 -10.18
C ALA A 216 18.06 10.38 -11.07
N ALA A 217 18.28 9.10 -10.74
CA ALA A 217 17.66 7.98 -11.43
C ALA A 217 16.13 7.89 -11.20
N HIS A 218 15.63 8.48 -10.11
CA HIS A 218 14.23 8.46 -9.70
C HIS A 218 13.51 9.81 -9.93
N ARG A 219 14.16 10.78 -10.58
CA ARG A 219 13.55 12.06 -11.00
C ARG A 219 13.13 12.02 -12.47
N ALA A 220 12.18 12.87 -12.84
CA ALA A 220 11.72 13.00 -14.22
C ALA A 220 12.82 13.46 -15.18
#